data_AF-A0A7X8QMG2-F1
#
_entry.id   AF-A0A7X8QMG2-F1
#
_cell.length_a   1.000
_cell.length_b   1.000
_cell.length_c   1.000
_cell.angle_alpha   90.00
_cell.angle_beta   90.00
_cell.angle_gamma   90.00
#
_symmetry.space_group_name_H-M   'P 1'
#
loop_
_entity.id
_entity.type
_entity.pdbx_description
1 polymer ?
#
loop_
_entity_poly.entity_id
_entity_poly.type
_entity_poly.pdbx_seq_one_letter_code
_entity_poly.pdbx_strand_id
1 'polypeptide(L)'
;GEILFFVSIGPLLLILLFALPNVEISNLAPFFQISWKKLIWGSFNFSLSYIGILLLFFANVFIQPPNKSHGIVRSSLLTVGILNLMINIITVSIFGVSETKKQIWPVMTLMQVVHLPASLIERQEALMIIFWVITVFSLVSGYLYFSSIIITKMLKSKEQSYLVFPLLPIIYIPALIPSNIVEVYKWYRWLYRSTGILFLVILPFLLWSIAKIRKVGGPVD
;
A
#
# COMPACT_ATOMS: atom_id res chain seq x y z
N GLY A 1 11.67 12.29 -2.82
CA GLY A 1 11.01 10.99 -3.03
C GLY A 1 11.96 9.82 -2.81
N GLU A 2 13.11 9.84 -3.47
CA GLU A 2 14.07 8.73 -3.49
C GLU A 2 14.66 8.39 -2.10
N ILE A 3 14.96 9.40 -1.27
CA ILE A 3 15.49 9.18 0.09
C ILE A 3 14.48 8.42 0.97
N LEU A 4 13.19 8.76 0.90
CA LEU A 4 12.13 8.11 1.70
C LEU A 4 11.97 6.63 1.34
N PHE A 5 12.21 6.28 0.07
CA PHE A 5 12.15 4.90 -0.40
C PHE A 5 13.26 4.04 0.25
N PHE A 6 14.52 4.49 0.16
CA PHE A 6 15.64 3.76 0.77
C PHE A 6 15.54 3.71 2.29
N VAL A 7 15.09 4.80 2.90
CA VAL A 7 14.91 4.93 4.34
C VAL A 7 13.77 4.04 4.87
N SER A 8 12.73 3.77 4.06
CA SER A 8 11.64 2.88 4.47
C SER A 8 11.95 1.40 4.22
N ILE A 9 12.64 1.08 3.13
CA ILE A 9 12.94 -0.31 2.74
C ILE A 9 14.18 -0.86 3.43
N GLY A 10 15.20 -0.04 3.68
CA GLY A 10 16.45 -0.47 4.32
C GLY A 10 16.22 -1.15 5.68
N PRO A 11 15.53 -0.50 6.63
CA PRO A 11 15.21 -1.10 7.93
C PRO A 11 14.36 -2.37 7.79
N LEU A 12 13.39 -2.37 6.88
CA LEU A 12 12.53 -3.52 6.61
C LEU A 12 13.34 -4.74 6.17
N LEU A 13 14.28 -4.57 5.23
CA LEU A 13 15.16 -5.65 4.77
C LEU A 13 16.07 -6.16 5.88
N LEU A 14 16.62 -5.26 6.71
CA LEU A 14 17.44 -5.64 7.86
C LEU A 14 16.64 -6.51 8.83
N ILE A 15 15.41 -6.10 9.19
CA ILE A 15 14.56 -6.88 10.10
C ILE A 15 14.25 -8.25 9.51
N LEU A 16 13.95 -8.35 8.21
CA LEU A 16 13.69 -9.64 7.57
C LEU A 16 14.91 -10.55 7.64
N LEU A 17 16.11 -10.01 7.48
CA LEU A 17 17.36 -10.77 7.60
C LEU A 17 17.60 -11.27 9.03
N PHE A 18 17.41 -10.40 10.03
CA PHE A 18 17.61 -10.75 11.43
C PHE A 18 16.45 -11.58 12.02
N ALA A 19 15.30 -11.64 11.34
CA ALA A 19 14.18 -12.51 11.71
C ALA A 19 14.41 -13.97 11.31
N LEU A 20 15.29 -14.26 10.35
CA LEU A 20 15.55 -15.61 9.84
C LEU A 20 15.90 -16.66 10.91
N PRO A 21 16.70 -16.36 11.96
CA PRO A 21 17.02 -17.34 13.01
C PRO A 21 15.81 -17.78 13.84
N ASN A 22 14.75 -16.98 13.90
CA ASN A 22 13.56 -17.24 14.71
C ASN A 22 12.46 -17.99 13.92
N VAL A 23 12.73 -18.34 12.66
CA VAL A 23 11.76 -18.97 11.75
C VAL A 23 11.57 -20.43 12.11
N GLU A 24 10.35 -20.79 12.50
CA GLU A 24 9.94 -22.18 12.69
C GLU A 24 9.09 -22.65 11.50
N ILE A 25 9.64 -23.52 10.65
CA ILE A 25 8.95 -24.01 9.44
C ILE A 25 7.71 -24.85 9.80
N SER A 26 7.68 -25.47 10.98
CA SER A 26 6.51 -26.19 11.52
C SER A 26 5.26 -25.31 11.59
N ASN A 27 5.42 -24.01 11.83
CA ASN A 27 4.32 -23.05 11.93
C ASN A 27 3.68 -22.72 10.57
N LEU A 28 4.32 -23.10 9.46
CA LEU A 28 3.76 -22.98 8.11
C LEU A 28 2.81 -24.13 7.74
N ALA A 29 2.74 -25.19 8.54
CA ALA A 29 1.81 -26.28 8.32
C ALA A 29 0.36 -25.82 8.68
N PRO A 30 -0.66 -26.21 7.90
CA PRO A 30 -0.62 -27.13 6.76
C PRO A 30 -0.44 -26.43 5.39
N PHE A 31 0.51 -26.93 4.61
CA PHE A 31 0.68 -26.53 3.21
C PHE A 31 -0.47 -27.07 2.35
N PHE A 32 -1.00 -26.26 1.44
CA PHE A 32 -1.95 -26.64 0.39
C PHE A 32 -3.29 -27.28 0.83
N GLN A 33 -3.63 -27.31 2.12
CA GLN A 33 -4.94 -27.79 2.60
C GLN A 33 -6.08 -26.76 2.42
N ILE A 34 -5.82 -25.65 1.71
CA ILE A 34 -6.77 -24.57 1.49
C ILE A 34 -7.56 -24.85 0.21
N SER A 35 -8.89 -24.75 0.28
CA SER A 35 -9.73 -24.92 -0.90
C SER A 35 -9.48 -23.82 -1.95
N TRP A 36 -9.58 -24.18 -3.23
CA TRP A 36 -9.42 -23.24 -4.36
C TRP A 36 -10.27 -21.97 -4.23
N LYS A 37 -11.51 -22.10 -3.73
CA LYS A 37 -12.40 -20.96 -3.47
C LYS A 37 -11.81 -19.99 -2.43
N LYS A 38 -11.22 -20.51 -1.35
CA LYS A 38 -10.56 -19.69 -0.32
C LYS A 38 -9.29 -19.04 -0.86
N LEU A 39 -8.53 -19.75 -1.71
CA LEU A 39 -7.35 -19.22 -2.37
C LEU A 39 -7.68 -18.02 -3.26
N ILE A 40 -8.63 -18.18 -4.19
CA ILE A 40 -9.06 -17.11 -5.10
C ILE A 40 -9.59 -15.91 -4.31
N TRP A 41 -10.43 -16.15 -3.30
CA TRP A 41 -10.95 -15.08 -2.46
C TRP A 41 -9.85 -14.37 -1.67
N GLY A 42 -8.88 -15.12 -1.13
CA GLY A 42 -7.71 -14.57 -0.45
C GLY A 42 -6.86 -13.70 -1.37
N SER A 43 -6.54 -14.19 -2.57
CA SER A 43 -5.81 -13.44 -3.60
C SER A 43 -6.56 -12.18 -4.03
N PHE A 44 -7.88 -12.25 -4.18
CA PHE A 44 -8.69 -11.08 -4.48
C PHE A 44 -8.62 -10.04 -3.36
N ASN A 45 -8.81 -10.44 -2.10
CA ASN A 45 -8.70 -9.52 -0.97
C ASN A 45 -7.28 -8.92 -0.83
N PHE A 46 -6.24 -9.70 -1.14
CA PHE A 46 -4.86 -9.23 -1.16
C PHE A 46 -4.60 -8.23 -2.30
N SER A 47 -5.19 -8.44 -3.48
CA SER A 47 -5.07 -7.53 -4.62
C SER A 47 -5.64 -6.14 -4.30
N LEU A 48 -6.66 -6.09 -3.44
CA LEU A 48 -7.23 -4.82 -2.99
C LEU A 48 -6.18 -3.95 -2.27
N SER A 49 -5.11 -4.55 -1.71
CA SER A 49 -4.08 -3.84 -0.91
C SER A 49 -3.22 -2.94 -1.76
N TYR A 50 -3.29 -3.13 -3.07
CA TYR A 50 -2.60 -2.35 -4.06
C TYR A 50 -3.44 -1.19 -4.58
N ILE A 51 -4.53 -0.78 -3.92
CA ILE A 51 -5.31 0.42 -4.27
C ILE A 51 -4.42 1.68 -4.42
N GLY A 52 -3.28 1.68 -3.72
CA GLY A 52 -2.23 2.68 -3.85
C GLY A 52 -1.68 2.90 -5.25
N ILE A 53 -1.86 1.94 -6.17
CA ILE A 53 -1.52 2.08 -7.59
C ILE A 53 -2.27 3.21 -8.27
N LEU A 54 -3.39 3.69 -7.70
CA LEU A 54 -4.15 4.79 -8.26
C LEU A 54 -3.28 6.04 -8.45
N LEU A 55 -2.35 6.30 -7.52
CA LEU A 55 -1.37 7.39 -7.65
C LEU A 55 -0.46 7.21 -8.87
N LEU A 56 -0.10 5.97 -9.23
CA LEU A 56 0.75 5.70 -10.39
C LEU A 56 0.05 6.01 -11.71
N PHE A 57 -1.28 5.83 -11.81
CA PHE A 57 -2.03 6.24 -13.00
C PHE A 57 -1.94 7.75 -13.24
N PHE A 58 -1.97 8.55 -12.17
CA PHE A 58 -1.81 10.00 -12.29
C PHE A 58 -0.35 10.42 -12.45
N ALA A 59 0.58 9.76 -11.77
CA ALA A 59 2.02 10.01 -11.91
C ALA A 59 2.50 9.77 -13.34
N ASN A 60 1.92 8.82 -14.07
CA ASN A 60 2.24 8.56 -15.47
C ASN A 60 2.04 9.78 -16.39
N VAL A 61 1.15 10.72 -16.04
CA VAL A 61 0.98 11.98 -16.80
C VAL A 61 2.23 12.86 -16.72
N PHE A 62 3.03 12.70 -15.67
CA PHE A 62 4.22 13.50 -15.38
C PHE A 62 5.54 12.78 -15.67
N ILE A 63 5.51 11.48 -16.04
CA ILE A 63 6.71 10.71 -16.38
C ILE A 63 7.08 10.92 -17.85
N GLN A 64 8.25 11.50 -18.10
CA GLN A 64 8.88 11.56 -19.43
C GLN A 64 10.16 10.71 -19.42
N PRO A 65 10.40 9.81 -20.40
CA PRO A 65 9.55 9.48 -21.56
C PRO A 65 8.44 8.44 -21.24
N PRO A 66 7.25 8.58 -21.84
CA PRO A 66 6.07 7.75 -21.53
C PRO A 66 6.25 6.27 -21.86
N ASN A 67 7.14 5.93 -22.80
CA ASN A 67 7.30 4.57 -23.32
C ASN A 67 7.96 3.58 -22.34
N LYS A 68 8.64 4.07 -21.29
CA LYS A 68 9.26 3.22 -20.25
C LYS A 68 8.37 3.00 -19.02
N SER A 69 7.21 3.66 -18.95
CA SER A 69 6.33 3.64 -17.78
C SER A 69 5.83 2.23 -17.44
N HIS A 70 5.40 1.44 -18.43
CA HIS A 70 4.81 0.12 -18.19
C HIS A 70 5.80 -0.87 -17.55
N GLY A 71 7.06 -0.87 -18.00
CA GLY A 71 8.10 -1.72 -17.44
C GLY A 71 8.41 -1.36 -15.98
N ILE A 72 8.47 -0.06 -15.69
CA ILE A 72 8.73 0.45 -14.33
C ILE A 72 7.57 0.07 -13.39
N VAL A 73 6.33 0.35 -13.78
CA VAL A 73 5.14 0.03 -12.95
C VAL A 73 5.06 -1.47 -12.67
N ARG A 74 5.29 -2.32 -13.69
CA ARG A 74 5.30 -3.78 -13.51
C ARG A 74 6.41 -4.22 -12.56
N SER A 75 7.62 -3.70 -12.72
CA SER A 75 8.74 -4.04 -11.83
C SER A 75 8.46 -3.61 -10.40
N SER A 76 7.93 -2.39 -10.18
CA SER A 76 7.59 -1.90 -8.84
C SER A 76 6.53 -2.76 -8.17
N LEU A 77 5.47 -3.14 -8.90
CA LEU A 77 4.42 -4.02 -8.40
C LEU A 77 4.96 -5.39 -7.99
N LEU A 78 5.83 -5.99 -8.82
CA LEU A 78 6.45 -7.28 -8.53
C LEU A 78 7.35 -7.20 -7.29
N THR A 79 8.18 -6.17 -7.20
CA THR A 79 9.06 -5.98 -6.03
C THR A 79 8.25 -5.84 -4.74
N VAL A 80 7.21 -4.99 -4.73
CA VAL A 80 6.34 -4.83 -3.55
C VAL A 80 5.57 -6.12 -3.24
N GLY A 81 5.12 -6.84 -4.26
CA GLY A 81 4.49 -8.16 -4.14
C GLY A 81 5.38 -9.17 -3.42
N ILE A 82 6.61 -9.32 -3.90
CA ILE A 82 7.59 -10.25 -3.33
C ILE A 82 7.93 -9.88 -1.89
N LEU A 83 8.21 -8.60 -1.62
CA LEU A 83 8.52 -8.14 -0.26
C LEU A 83 7.36 -8.42 0.71
N ASN A 84 6.12 -8.15 0.30
CA ASN A 84 4.95 -8.40 1.14
C ASN A 84 4.74 -9.91 1.38
N LEU A 85 4.96 -10.75 0.36
CA LEU A 85 4.92 -12.21 0.53
C LEU A 85 5.99 -12.69 1.50
N MET A 86 7.22 -12.19 1.40
CA MET A 86 8.30 -12.54 2.33
C MET A 86 7.96 -12.17 3.76
N ILE A 87 7.45 -10.96 4.00
CA ILE A 87 6.99 -10.52 5.32
C ILE A 87 5.93 -11.45 5.89
N ASN A 88 4.91 -11.80 5.08
CA ASN A 88 3.84 -12.69 5.53
C ASN A 88 4.36 -14.09 5.87
N ILE A 89 5.23 -14.67 5.05
CA ILE A 89 5.83 -16.00 5.30
C ILE A 89 6.65 -15.97 6.59
N ILE A 90 7.52 -14.97 6.77
CA ILE A 90 8.37 -14.85 7.96
C ILE A 90 7.50 -14.65 9.21
N THR A 91 6.49 -13.79 9.13
CA THR A 91 5.54 -13.56 10.23
C THR A 91 4.83 -14.86 10.64
N VAL A 92 4.26 -15.59 9.67
CA VAL A 92 3.54 -16.83 9.97
C VAL A 92 4.49 -17.91 10.51
N SER A 93 5.73 -17.95 10.03
CA SER A 93 6.72 -18.90 10.53
C SER A 93 7.13 -18.61 11.97
N ILE A 94 7.21 -17.34 12.37
CA ILE A 94 7.63 -16.94 13.72
C ILE A 94 6.47 -17.05 14.72
N PHE A 95 5.28 -16.57 14.36
CA PHE A 95 4.15 -16.48 15.29
C PHE A 95 3.12 -17.62 15.14
N GLY A 96 3.16 -18.37 14.04
CA GLY A 96 2.09 -19.30 13.69
C GLY A 96 0.83 -18.61 13.17
N VAL A 97 -0.03 -19.40 12.51
CA VAL A 97 -1.25 -18.92 11.82
C VAL A 97 -2.24 -18.26 12.78
N SER A 98 -2.37 -18.78 14.00
CA SER A 98 -3.37 -18.32 14.98
C SER A 98 -3.00 -16.98 15.60
N GLU A 99 -1.73 -16.77 15.97
CA GLU A 99 -1.30 -15.51 16.55
C GLU A 99 -1.10 -14.44 15.48
N THR A 100 -0.62 -14.79 14.28
CA THR A 100 -0.50 -13.86 13.16
C THR A 100 -1.83 -13.17 12.83
N LYS A 101 -2.96 -13.88 12.92
CA LYS A 101 -4.30 -13.32 12.67
C LYS A 101 -4.73 -12.27 13.70
N LYS A 102 -4.17 -12.31 14.91
CA LYS A 102 -4.48 -11.35 15.97
C LYS A 102 -3.59 -10.11 15.92
N GLN A 103 -2.44 -10.21 15.25
CA GLN A 103 -1.51 -9.11 15.11
C GLN A 103 -2.01 -8.09 14.07
N ILE A 104 -2.25 -6.86 14.52
CA ILE A 104 -2.65 -5.74 13.65
C ILE A 104 -1.43 -5.22 12.87
N TRP A 105 -0.23 -5.25 13.48
CA TRP A 105 1.01 -4.76 12.90
C TRP A 105 2.14 -5.79 12.94
N PRO A 106 2.06 -6.85 12.11
CA PRO A 106 3.05 -7.93 12.08
C PRO A 106 4.50 -7.47 12.02
N VAL A 107 4.79 -6.45 11.20
CA VAL A 107 6.16 -5.93 11.03
C VAL A 107 6.68 -5.29 12.33
N MET A 108 5.84 -4.55 13.07
CA MET A 108 6.25 -3.99 14.37
C MET A 108 6.41 -5.09 15.41
N THR A 109 5.53 -6.09 15.42
CA THR A 109 5.66 -7.25 16.32
C THR A 109 6.95 -8.03 16.02
N LEU A 110 7.34 -8.17 14.74
CA LEU A 110 8.61 -8.79 14.36
C LEU A 110 9.82 -8.03 14.92
N MET A 111 9.80 -6.70 14.90
CA MET A 111 10.88 -5.89 15.47
C MET A 111 11.05 -6.08 16.98
N GLN A 112 9.94 -6.28 17.69
CA GLN A 112 9.96 -6.53 19.14
C GLN A 112 10.57 -7.89 19.48
N VAL A 113 10.38 -8.89 18.60
CA VAL A 113 10.92 -10.24 18.80
C VAL A 113 12.39 -10.33 18.37
N VAL A 114 12.79 -9.60 17.33
CA VAL A 114 14.15 -9.63 16.81
C VAL A 114 15.06 -8.75 17.66
N HIS A 115 15.82 -9.38 18.54
CA HIS A 115 16.80 -8.70 19.40
C HIS A 115 18.06 -8.40 18.58
N LEU A 116 18.23 -7.14 18.18
CA LEU A 116 19.42 -6.72 17.46
C LEU A 116 20.58 -6.50 18.44
N PRO A 117 21.77 -7.09 18.21
CA PRO A 117 22.87 -7.12 19.18
C PRO A 117 23.58 -5.78 19.42
N ALA A 118 23.17 -4.68 18.78
CA ALA A 118 23.78 -3.37 18.97
C ALA A 118 22.98 -2.54 19.98
N SER A 119 23.60 -2.16 21.10
CA SER A 119 23.01 -1.41 22.22
C SER A 119 22.44 -0.02 21.87
N LEU A 120 22.66 0.50 20.66
CA LEU A 120 22.05 1.74 20.13
C LEU A 120 20.71 1.50 19.39
N ILE A 121 20.27 0.24 19.29
CA ILE A 121 19.09 -0.18 18.54
C ILE A 121 17.88 -0.47 19.46
N GLU A 122 18.00 -0.33 20.79
CA GLU A 122 16.85 -0.46 21.72
C GLU A 122 15.65 0.45 21.37
N ARG A 123 15.88 1.55 20.64
CA ARG A 123 14.85 2.50 20.16
C ARG A 123 14.57 2.44 18.66
N GLN A 124 14.93 1.35 17.99
CA GLN A 124 14.69 1.16 16.55
C GLN A 124 13.23 1.31 16.13
N GLU A 125 12.30 0.92 17.02
CA GLU A 125 10.86 1.03 16.78
C GLU A 125 10.44 2.49 16.58
N ALA A 126 10.98 3.40 17.41
CA ALA A 126 10.68 4.82 17.31
C ALA A 126 11.19 5.43 16.01
N LEU A 127 12.40 5.04 15.57
CA LEU A 127 12.98 5.50 14.30
C LEU A 127 12.14 5.05 13.10
N MET A 128 11.69 3.79 13.10
CA MET A 128 10.81 3.29 12.03
C MET A 128 9.49 4.06 12.00
N ILE A 129 8.86 4.30 13.15
CA ILE A 129 7.60 5.04 13.23
C ILE A 129 7.76 6.45 12.65
N ILE A 130 8.86 7.15 12.96
CA ILE A 130 9.14 8.48 12.38
C ILE A 130 9.17 8.42 10.85
N PHE A 131 9.89 7.46 10.27
CA PHE A 131 9.98 7.32 8.82
C PHE A 131 8.66 6.92 8.18
N TRP A 132 7.88 6.06 8.83
CA TRP A 132 6.53 5.73 8.39
C TRP A 132 5.60 6.93 8.43
N VAL A 133 5.63 7.75 9.48
CA VAL A 133 4.82 8.97 9.57
C VAL A 133 5.13 9.92 8.42
N ILE A 134 6.41 10.14 8.10
CA ILE A 134 6.82 10.99 6.97
C ILE A 134 6.36 10.38 5.63
N THR A 135 6.43 9.06 5.48
CA THR A 135 5.98 8.35 4.27
C THR A 135 4.46 8.46 4.10
N VAL A 136 3.70 8.23 5.16
CA VAL A 136 2.24 8.37 5.16
C VAL A 136 1.85 9.81 4.88
N PHE A 137 2.51 10.78 5.50
CA PHE A 137 2.30 12.20 5.22
C PHE A 137 2.51 12.52 3.75
N SER A 138 3.63 12.07 3.16
CA SER A 138 3.92 12.27 1.73
C SER A 138 2.86 11.64 0.81
N LEU A 139 2.39 10.44 1.16
CA LEU A 139 1.31 9.76 0.43
C LEU A 139 -0.01 10.55 0.50
N VAL A 140 -0.42 10.97 1.70
CA VAL A 140 -1.65 11.74 1.91
C VAL A 140 -1.58 13.08 1.17
N SER A 141 -0.46 13.78 1.23
CA SER A 141 -0.23 15.00 0.45
C SER A 141 -0.32 14.75 -1.05
N GLY A 142 0.22 13.64 -1.55
CA GLY A 142 0.07 13.24 -2.95
C GLY A 142 -1.38 13.02 -3.36
N TYR A 143 -2.16 12.28 -2.56
CA TYR A 143 -3.59 12.09 -2.81
C TYR A 143 -4.38 13.38 -2.81
N LEU A 144 -4.14 14.26 -1.84
CA LEU A 144 -4.76 15.58 -1.77
C LEU A 144 -4.43 16.42 -3.00
N TYR A 145 -3.17 16.42 -3.43
CA TYR A 145 -2.73 17.14 -4.61
C TYR A 145 -3.42 16.64 -5.87
N PHE A 146 -3.44 15.33 -6.14
CA PHE A 146 -4.12 14.80 -7.32
C PHE A 146 -5.64 15.00 -7.27
N SER A 147 -6.25 14.85 -6.09
CA SER A 147 -7.68 15.13 -5.91
C SER A 147 -8.02 16.58 -6.23
N SER A 148 -7.15 17.53 -5.83
CA SER A 148 -7.32 18.95 -6.18
C SER A 148 -7.31 19.16 -7.70
N ILE A 149 -6.36 18.55 -8.43
CA ILE A 149 -6.27 18.64 -9.89
C ILE A 149 -7.55 18.11 -10.56
N ILE A 150 -8.05 16.96 -10.10
CA ILE A 150 -9.27 16.35 -10.66
C ILE A 150 -10.45 17.30 -10.49
N ILE A 151 -10.64 17.84 -9.29
CA ILE A 151 -11.73 18.77 -8.98
C ILE A 151 -11.60 20.06 -9.80
N THR A 152 -10.39 20.64 -9.90
CA THR A 152 -10.13 21.83 -10.71
C THR A 152 -10.51 21.60 -12.18
N LYS A 153 -10.13 20.45 -12.74
CA LYS A 153 -10.48 20.08 -14.12
C LYS A 153 -11.97 19.84 -14.31
N MET A 154 -12.65 19.21 -13.35
CA MET A 154 -14.09 18.98 -13.40
C MET A 154 -14.89 20.28 -13.32
N LEU A 155 -14.46 21.22 -12.47
CA LEU A 155 -15.11 22.53 -12.27
C LEU A 155 -14.67 23.58 -13.30
N LYS A 156 -13.76 23.24 -14.23
CA LYS A 156 -13.12 24.18 -15.18
C LYS A 156 -12.57 25.44 -14.51
N SER A 157 -12.14 25.32 -13.26
CA SER A 157 -11.59 26.45 -12.50
C SER A 157 -10.14 26.70 -12.91
N LYS A 158 -9.70 27.97 -12.90
CA LYS A 158 -8.31 28.35 -13.19
C LYS A 158 -7.38 28.17 -12.00
N GLU A 159 -7.93 28.06 -10.79
CA GLU A 159 -7.16 28.10 -9.55
C GLU A 159 -7.20 26.76 -8.81
N GLN A 160 -6.06 26.08 -8.77
CA GLN A 160 -5.91 24.78 -8.09
C GLN A 160 -5.84 24.92 -6.56
N SER A 161 -5.26 26.01 -6.05
CA SER A 161 -4.92 26.17 -4.62
C SER A 161 -6.16 26.27 -3.71
N TYR A 162 -7.20 26.99 -4.14
CA TYR A 162 -8.41 27.18 -3.33
C TYR A 162 -9.26 25.91 -3.17
N LEU A 163 -9.12 24.94 -4.07
CA LEU A 163 -9.93 23.72 -4.06
C LEU A 163 -9.41 22.63 -3.10
N VAL A 164 -8.23 22.85 -2.49
CA VAL A 164 -7.74 22.00 -1.40
C VAL A 164 -8.48 22.27 -0.09
N PHE A 165 -8.90 23.51 0.15
CA PHE A 165 -9.55 23.90 1.42
C PHE A 165 -10.85 23.13 1.72
N PRO A 166 -11.77 22.90 0.76
CA PRO A 166 -12.96 22.09 1.00
C PRO A 166 -12.66 20.60 1.24
N LEU A 167 -11.53 20.07 0.76
CA LEU A 167 -11.15 18.67 0.97
C LEU A 167 -10.69 18.40 2.41
N LEU A 168 -10.12 19.40 3.07
CA LEU A 168 -9.64 19.28 4.46
C LEU A 168 -10.74 18.84 5.44
N PRO A 169 -11.91 19.52 5.54
CA PRO A 169 -12.98 19.08 6.45
C PRO A 169 -13.55 17.71 6.07
N ILE A 170 -13.61 17.38 4.77
CA ILE A 170 -14.11 16.08 4.29
C ILE A 170 -13.20 14.93 4.78
N ILE A 171 -11.91 15.17 4.94
CA ILE A 171 -10.96 14.16 5.45
C ILE A 171 -10.86 14.21 6.98
N TYR A 172 -10.87 15.41 7.56
CA TYR A 172 -10.67 15.62 8.99
C TYR A 172 -11.87 15.16 9.83
N ILE A 173 -13.11 15.45 9.39
CA ILE A 173 -14.31 15.08 10.16
C ILE A 173 -14.43 13.55 10.31
N PRO A 174 -14.31 12.72 9.24
CA PRO A 174 -14.33 11.28 9.39
C PRO A 174 -13.16 10.72 10.20
N ALA A 175 -12.01 11.40 10.24
CA ALA A 175 -10.87 10.99 11.05
C ALA A 175 -11.14 11.11 12.56
N LEU A 176 -12.09 11.95 12.98
CA LEU A 176 -12.49 12.13 14.39
C LEU A 176 -13.57 11.15 14.87
N ILE A 177 -14.22 10.43 13.95
CA ILE A 177 -15.32 9.52 14.29
C ILE A 177 -14.83 8.28 15.08
N PRO A 178 -13.75 7.59 14.66
CA PRO A 178 -13.32 6.37 15.34
C PRO A 178 -12.73 6.68 16.71
N SER A 179 -13.24 6.01 17.74
CA SER A 179 -12.82 6.23 19.14
C SER A 179 -11.53 5.48 19.48
N ASN A 180 -11.19 4.46 18.70
CA ASN A 180 -10.02 3.61 18.93
C ASN A 180 -9.49 3.01 17.62
N ILE A 181 -8.27 2.48 17.68
CA ILE A 181 -7.59 1.90 16.52
C ILE A 181 -8.35 0.72 15.90
N VAL A 182 -9.03 -0.10 16.71
CA VAL A 182 -9.80 -1.25 16.22
C VAL A 182 -10.98 -0.78 15.36
N GLU A 183 -11.64 0.29 15.76
CA GLU A 183 -12.71 0.94 15.01
C GLU A 183 -12.18 1.57 13.72
N VAL A 184 -11.02 2.24 13.75
CA VAL A 184 -10.34 2.72 12.54
C VAL A 184 -10.16 1.59 11.53
N TYR A 185 -9.69 0.42 11.97
CA TYR A 185 -9.52 -0.74 11.09
C TYR A 185 -10.85 -1.33 10.58
N LYS A 186 -11.94 -1.22 11.35
CA LYS A 186 -13.29 -1.61 10.87
C LYS A 186 -13.75 -0.67 9.76
N TRP A 187 -13.66 0.64 9.96
CA TRP A 187 -13.98 1.65 8.96
C TRP A 187 -13.11 1.50 7.72
N TYR A 188 -11.80 1.33 7.89
CA TYR A 188 -10.86 1.06 6.81
C TYR A 188 -11.31 -0.16 5.99
N ARG A 189 -11.55 -1.31 6.62
CA ARG A 189 -11.99 -2.53 5.90
C ARG A 189 -13.31 -2.34 5.17
N TRP A 190 -14.26 -1.62 5.77
CA TRP A 190 -15.55 -1.34 5.16
C TRP A 190 -15.41 -0.43 3.93
N LEU A 191 -14.71 0.70 4.07
CA LEU A 191 -14.45 1.63 3.00
C LEU A 191 -13.73 0.94 1.85
N TYR A 192 -12.69 0.19 2.19
CA TYR A 192 -11.83 -0.49 1.24
C TYR A 192 -12.52 -1.63 0.49
N ARG A 193 -13.42 -2.39 1.13
CA ARG A 193 -14.24 -3.37 0.40
C ARG A 193 -15.23 -2.70 -0.55
N SER A 194 -15.81 -1.58 -0.12
CA SER A 194 -16.82 -0.85 -0.89
C SER A 194 -16.19 -0.12 -2.09
N THR A 195 -15.07 0.57 -1.90
CA THR A 195 -14.43 1.41 -2.92
C THR A 195 -13.30 0.69 -3.67
N GLY A 196 -12.65 -0.30 -3.05
CA GLY A 196 -11.51 -0.99 -3.66
C GLY A 196 -11.86 -1.68 -4.97
N ILE A 197 -13.03 -2.30 -5.06
CA ILE A 197 -13.51 -2.92 -6.31
C ILE A 197 -13.72 -1.86 -7.40
N LEU A 198 -14.27 -0.70 -7.03
CA LEU A 198 -14.50 0.40 -7.96
C LEU A 198 -13.18 0.93 -8.53
N PHE A 199 -12.19 1.18 -7.68
CA PHE A 199 -10.92 1.77 -8.13
C PHE A 199 -9.96 0.78 -8.78
N LEU A 200 -9.97 -0.50 -8.42
CA LEU A 200 -9.04 -1.49 -8.96
C LEU A 200 -9.59 -2.27 -10.16
N VAL A 201 -10.92 -2.43 -10.27
CA VAL A 201 -11.53 -3.22 -11.35
C VAL A 201 -12.30 -2.31 -12.30
N ILE A 202 -13.28 -1.56 -11.78
CA ILE A 202 -14.20 -0.78 -12.62
C ILE A 202 -13.46 0.36 -13.32
N LEU A 203 -12.68 1.15 -12.60
CA LEU A 203 -12.02 2.34 -13.13
C LEU A 203 -10.97 2.00 -14.22
N PRO A 204 -10.05 1.02 -14.04
CA PRO A 204 -9.14 0.61 -15.10
C PRO A 204 -9.87 0.02 -16.31
N PHE A 205 -10.94 -0.74 -16.10
CA PHE A 205 -11.73 -1.31 -17.20
C PHE A 205 -12.46 -0.24 -18.01
N LEU A 206 -13.00 0.79 -17.35
CA LEU A 206 -13.60 1.95 -18.01
C LEU A 206 -12.55 2.74 -18.79
N LEU A 207 -11.39 3.04 -18.19
CA LEU A 207 -10.29 3.74 -18.87
C LEU A 207 -9.79 2.96 -20.09
N TRP A 208 -9.64 1.65 -19.97
CA TRP A 208 -9.26 0.78 -21.08
C TRP A 208 -10.31 0.77 -22.20
N SER A 209 -11.59 0.69 -21.85
CA SER A 209 -12.70 0.75 -22.81
C SER A 209 -12.73 2.08 -23.56
N ILE A 210 -12.58 3.20 -22.84
CA ILE A 210 -12.51 4.55 -23.42
C ILE A 210 -11.28 4.70 -24.32
N ALA A 211 -10.12 4.20 -23.89
CA ALA A 211 -8.89 4.25 -24.68
C ALA A 211 -9.04 3.50 -26.01
N LYS A 212 -9.67 2.32 -25.99
CA LYS A 212 -9.98 1.53 -27.19
C LYS A 212 -10.94 2.25 -28.13
N ILE A 213 -11.97 2.90 -27.59
CA ILE A 213 -12.94 3.69 -28.37
C ILE A 213 -12.28 4.94 -28.98
N ARG A 214 -11.41 5.62 -28.22
CA ARG A 214 -10.72 6.84 -28.65
C ARG A 214 -9.46 6.61 -29.49
N LYS A 215 -9.08 5.34 -29.77
CA LYS A 215 -7.84 4.95 -30.47
C LYS A 215 -6.57 5.60 -29.90
N VAL A 216 -6.54 5.88 -28.60
CA VAL A 216 -5.34 6.43 -27.96
C VAL A 216 -4.36 5.28 -27.76
N GLY A 217 -3.32 5.24 -28.60
CA GLY A 217 -2.34 4.14 -28.66
C GLY A 217 -2.41 3.25 -29.92
N GLY A 218 -3.07 3.68 -31.00
CA GLY A 218 -2.85 3.09 -32.33
C GLY A 218 -1.39 3.23 -32.77
N PRO A 219 -0.86 2.33 -33.63
CA PRO A 219 0.51 2.40 -34.07
C PRO A 219 0.77 3.79 -34.66
N VAL A 220 1.80 4.45 -34.16
CA VAL A 220 2.42 5.56 -34.87
C VAL A 220 3.13 4.90 -36.05
N ASP A 221 2.66 5.18 -37.25
CA ASP A 221 3.32 4.77 -38.50
C ASP A 221 4.81 5.14 -38.50
#